data_AF-A0A950RK16-F1
#
_entry.id   AF-A0A950RK16-F1
#
_cell.length_a   1.000
_cell.length_b   1.000
_cell.length_c   1.000
_cell.angle_alpha   90.00
_cell.angle_beta   90.00
_cell.angle_gamma   90.00
#
_symmetry.space_group_name_H-M   'P 1'
#
loop_
_entity.id
_entity.type
_entity.pdbx_description
1 polymer ?
#
loop_
_entity_poly.entity_id
_entity_poly.type
_entity_poly.pdbx_seq_one_letter_code
_entity_poly.pdbx_strand_id
1 'polypeptide(L)'
;MTPTIASAALNLGFLTVLHEASGYLGGFLVTNLWGRPLEFRLSTAVQPNRVQQILYGGTLQPYICADLIGKTLVDKTGTPVQLVLTDREPVLDLRLRVAVPVAWVAPPGDPLAETLAARGAEVLPAEQGRGPVVCHPRFPADAPAIREILERLDGTLDLAEPFARIREAVGEARKMGVTLNRG
;
A
#
# COMPACT_ATOMS: atom_id res chain seq x y z
N MET A 1 39.03 -12.57 -4.75
CA MET A 1 38.19 -11.97 -3.70
C MET A 1 36.82 -11.73 -4.31
N THR A 2 35.90 -12.66 -4.09
CA THR A 2 34.52 -12.55 -4.55
C THR A 2 33.82 -11.52 -3.67
N PRO A 3 33.18 -10.48 -4.22
CA PRO A 3 32.44 -9.54 -3.39
C PRO A 3 31.30 -10.31 -2.72
N THR A 4 31.33 -10.39 -1.40
CA THR A 4 30.19 -10.81 -0.59
C THR A 4 29.07 -9.82 -0.89
N ILE A 5 28.06 -10.25 -1.65
CA ILE A 5 26.81 -9.50 -1.78
C ILE A 5 26.25 -9.44 -0.36
N ALA A 6 26.35 -8.28 0.28
CA ALA A 6 25.64 -8.01 1.51
C ALA A 6 24.17 -8.35 1.24
N SER A 7 23.61 -9.30 1.99
CA SER A 7 22.19 -9.61 1.94
C SER A 7 21.45 -8.29 2.19
N ALA A 8 20.90 -7.69 1.13
CA ALA A 8 20.20 -6.43 1.26
C ALA A 8 19.04 -6.65 2.23
N ALA A 9 18.96 -5.82 3.26
CA ALA A 9 17.86 -5.90 4.22
C ALA A 9 16.54 -5.75 3.46
N LEU A 10 15.68 -6.77 3.56
CA LEU A 10 14.38 -6.79 2.90
C LEU A 10 13.39 -5.97 3.74
N ASN A 11 12.93 -4.86 3.16
CA ASN A 11 11.95 -3.95 3.73
C ASN A 11 10.68 -3.94 2.89
N LEU A 12 9.55 -3.93 3.58
CA LEU A 12 8.22 -3.90 3.00
C LEU A 12 7.59 -2.53 3.27
N GLY A 13 6.94 -1.95 2.26
CA GLY A 13 6.11 -0.77 2.41
C GLY A 13 4.64 -1.17 2.52
N PHE A 14 3.93 -0.63 3.50
CA PHE A 14 2.49 -0.79 3.67
C PHE A 14 1.82 0.55 3.43
N LEU A 15 1.04 0.65 2.37
CA LEU A 15 0.36 1.88 1.95
C LEU A 15 -1.14 1.73 2.09
N THR A 16 -1.77 2.64 2.81
CA THR A 16 -3.23 2.73 2.87
C THR A 16 -3.69 4.16 2.62
N VAL A 17 -4.89 4.28 2.04
CA VAL A 17 -5.56 5.56 1.81
C VAL A 17 -6.92 5.53 2.49
N LEU A 18 -7.10 6.45 3.43
CA LEU A 18 -8.35 6.73 4.11
C LEU A 18 -9.12 7.76 3.30
N HIS A 19 -10.42 7.55 3.10
CA HIS A 19 -11.31 8.52 2.50
C HIS A 19 -12.35 8.95 3.53
N GLU A 20 -12.36 10.24 3.83
CA GLU A 20 -13.21 10.81 4.87
C GLU A 20 -13.74 12.18 4.44
N ALA A 21 -14.53 12.82 5.31
CA ALA A 21 -15.06 14.17 5.07
C ALA A 21 -13.95 15.21 4.76
N SER A 22 -12.75 15.03 5.34
CA SER A 22 -11.59 15.90 5.10
C SER A 22 -10.83 15.58 3.80
N GLY A 23 -11.29 14.62 3.00
CA GLY A 23 -10.66 14.19 1.76
C GLY A 23 -9.93 12.86 1.89
N TYR A 24 -8.97 12.64 0.99
CA TYR A 24 -8.13 11.45 0.95
C TYR A 24 -6.85 11.68 1.74
N LEU A 25 -6.53 10.77 2.66
CA LEU A 25 -5.33 10.81 3.47
C LEU A 25 -4.56 9.50 3.33
N GLY A 26 -3.30 9.59 2.91
CA GLY A 26 -2.41 8.44 2.82
C GLY A 26 -1.56 8.25 4.06
N GLY A 27 -1.37 7.00 4.44
CA GLY A 27 -0.33 6.58 5.37
C GLY A 27 0.57 5.53 4.73
N PHE A 28 1.87 5.66 4.96
CA PHE A 28 2.88 4.73 4.45
C PHE A 28 3.82 4.33 5.58
N LEU A 29 3.85 3.03 5.88
CA LEU A 29 4.70 2.43 6.91
C LEU A 29 5.71 1.51 6.24
N VAL A 30 6.99 1.73 6.48
CA VAL A 30 8.04 0.81 6.08
C VAL A 30 8.40 -0.08 7.27
N THR A 31 8.45 -1.38 7.05
CA THR A 31 8.90 -2.36 8.04
C THR A 31 10.05 -3.19 7.51
N ASN A 32 10.80 -3.82 8.41
CA ASN A 32 11.63 -4.98 8.06
C ASN A 32 10.77 -6.25 7.92
N LEU A 33 11.41 -7.39 7.66
CA LEU A 33 10.78 -8.71 7.57
C LEU A 33 10.01 -9.17 8.82
N TRP A 34 10.40 -8.71 10.01
CA TRP A 34 9.73 -9.07 11.27
C TRP A 34 8.60 -8.10 11.64
N GLY A 35 8.16 -7.24 10.70
CA GLY A 35 7.09 -6.27 10.94
C GLY A 35 7.47 -5.09 11.84
N ARG A 36 8.75 -4.92 12.18
CA ARG A 36 9.23 -3.78 12.98
C ARG A 36 9.19 -2.50 12.14
N PRO A 37 8.50 -1.43 12.60
CA PRO A 37 8.52 -0.13 11.94
C PRO A 37 9.94 0.43 11.79
N LEU A 38 10.29 0.86 10.59
CA LEU A 38 11.53 1.57 10.26
C LEU A 38 11.27 3.04 9.95
N GLU A 39 10.18 3.32 9.24
CA GLU A 39 9.81 4.66 8.79
C GLU A 39 8.30 4.77 8.69
N PHE A 40 7.73 5.90 9.09
CA PHE A 40 6.31 6.19 8.96
C PHE A 40 6.10 7.57 8.37
N ARG A 41 5.23 7.66 7.35
CA ARG A 41 4.88 8.90 6.66
C ARG A 41 3.39 9.05 6.52
N LEU A 42 2.94 10.30 6.59
CA LEU A 42 1.58 10.71 6.29
C LEU A 42 1.58 11.71 5.15
N SER A 43 0.58 11.62 4.27
CA SER A 43 0.34 12.68 3.29
C SER A 43 -0.41 13.84 3.96
N THR A 44 -0.44 14.99 3.30
CA THR A 44 -1.50 15.96 3.55
C THR A 44 -2.82 15.43 2.97
N ALA A 45 -3.95 15.90 3.48
CA ALA A 45 -5.25 15.54 2.92
C ALA A 45 -5.42 16.12 1.50
N VAL A 46 -5.93 15.31 0.58
CA VAL A 46 -6.24 15.71 -0.79
C VAL A 46 -7.74 15.79 -0.95
N GLN A 47 -8.26 17.01 -1.16
CA GLN A 47 -9.68 17.26 -1.40
C GLN A 47 -9.90 17.67 -2.86
N PRO A 48 -10.46 16.78 -3.71
CA PRO A 48 -10.79 17.15 -5.07
C PRO A 48 -11.98 18.12 -5.09
N ASN A 49 -11.82 19.25 -5.80
CA ASN A 49 -12.91 20.21 -5.98
C ASN A 49 -13.98 19.69 -6.95
N ARG A 50 -15.12 20.38 -7.03
CA ARG A 50 -16.25 19.95 -7.86
C ARG A 50 -15.87 19.84 -9.35
N VAL A 51 -15.01 20.72 -9.85
CA VAL A 51 -14.55 20.68 -11.24
C VAL A 51 -13.73 19.42 -11.50
N GLN A 52 -12.79 19.07 -10.62
CA GLN A 52 -12.01 17.83 -10.72
C GLN A 52 -12.91 16.59 -10.67
N GLN A 53 -13.92 16.58 -9.79
CA GLN A 53 -14.91 15.49 -9.73
C GLN A 53 -15.64 15.28 -11.06
N ILE A 54 -16.05 16.36 -11.71
CA ILE A 54 -16.74 16.30 -13.01
C ILE A 54 -15.78 15.84 -14.11
N LEU A 55 -14.59 16.44 -14.19
CA LEU A 55 -13.66 16.21 -15.30
C LEU A 55 -13.02 14.81 -15.26
N TYR A 56 -12.66 14.31 -14.08
CA TYR A 56 -11.96 13.03 -13.96
C TYR A 56 -12.93 11.84 -13.85
N GLY A 57 -14.16 12.06 -13.38
CA GLY A 57 -15.17 11.01 -13.24
C GLY A 57 -14.64 9.78 -12.52
N GLY A 58 -14.82 8.60 -13.12
CA GLY A 58 -14.37 7.32 -12.55
C GLY A 58 -12.86 7.16 -12.39
N THR A 59 -12.05 8.00 -13.03
CA THR A 59 -10.57 7.95 -12.92
C THR A 59 -10.03 8.77 -11.75
N LEU A 60 -10.88 9.56 -11.08
CA LEU A 60 -10.44 10.47 -10.03
C LEU A 60 -9.84 9.73 -8.84
N GLN A 61 -10.50 8.66 -8.38
CA GLN A 61 -10.06 7.95 -7.18
C GLN A 61 -8.72 7.23 -7.40
N PRO A 62 -8.50 6.44 -8.47
CA PRO A 62 -7.19 5.87 -8.77
C PRO A 62 -6.11 6.95 -8.93
N TYR A 63 -6.40 8.07 -9.61
CA TYR A 63 -5.46 9.18 -9.74
C TYR A 63 -5.04 9.77 -8.38
N ILE A 64 -6.00 10.04 -7.48
CA ILE A 64 -5.66 10.56 -6.15
C ILE A 64 -4.84 9.54 -5.35
N CYS A 65 -5.29 8.29 -5.32
CA CYS A 65 -4.67 7.22 -4.53
C CYS A 65 -3.27 6.87 -5.03
N ALA A 66 -3.09 6.69 -6.33
CA ALA A 66 -1.82 6.28 -6.94
C ALA A 66 -0.89 7.46 -7.20
N ASP A 67 -1.31 8.45 -7.98
CA ASP A 67 -0.42 9.52 -8.47
C ASP A 67 -0.13 10.55 -7.40
N LEU A 68 -1.17 11.07 -6.73
CA LEU A 68 -1.00 12.19 -5.81
C LEU A 68 -0.49 11.72 -4.45
N ILE A 69 -1.09 10.66 -3.90
CA ILE A 69 -0.77 10.16 -2.56
C ILE A 69 0.34 9.11 -2.63
N GLY A 70 0.07 8.01 -3.33
CA GLY A 70 0.93 6.82 -3.35
C GLY A 70 2.35 7.14 -3.80
N LYS A 71 2.49 7.73 -4.98
CA LYS A 71 3.78 8.08 -5.57
C LYS A 71 4.54 9.06 -4.68
N THR A 72 3.87 10.11 -4.18
CA THR A 72 4.50 11.09 -3.30
C THR A 72 5.06 10.45 -2.02
N LEU A 73 4.32 9.53 -1.41
CA LEU A 73 4.77 8.84 -0.20
C LEU A 73 5.98 7.93 -0.49
N VAL A 74 5.91 7.13 -1.56
CA VAL A 74 7.02 6.25 -1.96
C VAL A 74 8.27 7.05 -2.34
N ASP A 75 8.15 8.09 -3.16
CA ASP A 75 9.29 8.91 -3.61
C ASP A 75 9.98 9.65 -2.46
N LYS A 76 9.22 10.05 -1.44
CA LYS A 76 9.77 10.75 -0.27
C LYS A 76 10.39 9.80 0.74
N THR A 77 10.21 8.49 0.60
CA THR A 77 10.71 7.51 1.57
C THR A 77 12.22 7.41 1.50
N GLY A 78 12.89 7.48 2.65
CA GLY A 78 14.35 7.37 2.73
C GLY A 78 14.82 5.91 2.77
N THR A 79 13.98 5.02 3.31
CA THR A 79 14.23 3.59 3.41
C THR A 79 13.85 2.86 2.11
N PRO A 80 14.79 2.19 1.41
CA PRO A 80 14.48 1.42 0.21
C PRO A 80 13.50 0.27 0.51
N VAL A 81 12.40 0.21 -0.24
CA VAL A 81 11.40 -0.86 -0.17
C VAL A 81 11.50 -1.77 -1.39
N GLN A 82 11.33 -3.08 -1.18
CA GLN A 82 11.37 -4.07 -2.27
C GLN A 82 9.96 -4.50 -2.72
N LEU A 83 8.95 -4.22 -1.91
CA LEU A 83 7.54 -4.49 -2.21
C LEU A 83 6.68 -3.46 -1.49
N VAL A 84 5.67 -2.95 -2.18
CA VAL A 84 4.59 -2.16 -1.58
C VAL A 84 3.31 -3.00 -1.53
N LEU A 85 2.78 -3.18 -0.33
CA LEU A 85 1.49 -3.79 -0.07
C LEU A 85 0.46 -2.69 0.20
N THR A 86 -0.75 -2.87 -0.28
CA THR A 86 -1.88 -1.98 0.01
C THR A 86 -3.12 -2.78 0.35
N ASP A 87 -4.01 -2.22 1.17
CA ASP A 87 -5.36 -2.75 1.42
C ASP A 87 -6.44 -2.00 0.63
N ARG A 88 -6.05 -1.11 -0.29
CA ARG A 88 -6.94 -0.32 -1.14
C ARG A 88 -6.70 -0.64 -2.60
N GLU A 89 -7.69 -1.23 -3.26
CA GLU A 89 -7.60 -1.52 -4.71
C GLU A 89 -7.17 -0.33 -5.56
N PRO A 90 -7.67 0.92 -5.36
CA PRO A 90 -7.30 2.04 -6.23
C PRO A 90 -5.82 2.44 -6.13
N VAL A 91 -5.08 1.91 -5.15
CA VAL A 91 -3.63 2.10 -5.02
C VAL A 91 -2.86 1.17 -5.95
N LEU A 92 -3.45 0.10 -6.51
CA LEU A 92 -2.76 -0.79 -7.47
C LEU A 92 -2.16 -0.02 -8.66
N ASP A 93 -2.83 1.04 -9.12
CA ASP A 93 -2.35 1.93 -10.19
C ASP A 93 -1.02 2.61 -9.85
N LEU A 94 -0.61 2.62 -8.58
CA LEU A 94 0.72 3.08 -8.15
C LEU A 94 1.82 2.33 -8.91
N ARG A 95 1.63 1.05 -9.23
CA ARG A 95 2.60 0.26 -9.99
C ARG A 95 2.93 0.85 -11.36
N LEU A 96 2.00 1.60 -11.96
CA LEU A 96 2.23 2.32 -13.22
C LEU A 96 3.18 3.52 -13.07
N ARG A 97 3.43 3.95 -11.82
CA ARG A 97 4.17 5.18 -11.47
C ARG A 97 5.50 4.90 -10.80
N VAL A 98 5.72 3.69 -10.29
CA VAL A 98 6.93 3.29 -9.57
C VAL A 98 7.48 1.97 -10.10
N ALA A 99 8.79 1.77 -9.97
CA ALA A 99 9.45 0.54 -10.38
C ALA A 99 9.27 -0.61 -9.37
N VAL A 100 9.05 -0.28 -8.09
CA VAL A 100 8.83 -1.29 -7.06
C VAL A 100 7.50 -2.05 -7.30
N PRO A 101 7.46 -3.38 -7.18
CA PRO A 101 6.22 -4.14 -7.24
C PRO A 101 5.18 -3.64 -6.24
N VAL A 102 3.91 -3.65 -6.65
CA VAL A 102 2.77 -3.27 -5.80
C VAL A 102 1.76 -4.39 -5.81
N ALA A 103 1.30 -4.81 -4.63
CA ALA A 103 0.25 -5.83 -4.50
C ALA A 103 -0.85 -5.36 -3.55
N TRP A 104 -2.08 -5.76 -3.88
CA TRP A 104 -3.25 -5.52 -3.07
C TRP A 104 -3.55 -6.75 -2.22
N VAL A 105 -3.58 -6.55 -0.90
CA VAL A 105 -4.10 -7.49 0.08
C VAL A 105 -5.60 -7.29 0.13
N ALA A 106 -6.35 -8.10 -0.62
CA ALA A 106 -7.78 -7.93 -0.77
C ALA A 106 -8.54 -8.43 0.48
N PRO A 107 -9.71 -7.86 0.79
CA PRO A 107 -10.64 -8.45 1.74
C PRO A 107 -11.06 -9.86 1.29
N PRO A 108 -11.36 -10.77 2.24
CA PRO A 108 -11.95 -12.07 1.89
C PRO A 108 -13.26 -11.91 1.10
N GLY A 109 -13.39 -12.63 -0.02
CA GLY A 109 -14.59 -12.62 -0.86
C GLY A 109 -14.80 -11.35 -1.70
N ASP A 110 -13.74 -10.56 -1.94
CA ASP A 110 -13.82 -9.41 -2.83
C ASP A 110 -13.97 -9.85 -4.32
N PRO A 111 -15.09 -9.51 -5.00
CA PRO A 111 -15.34 -10.00 -6.36
C PRO A 111 -14.34 -9.50 -7.41
N LEU A 112 -13.77 -8.31 -7.21
CA LEU A 112 -12.79 -7.76 -8.12
C LEU A 112 -11.46 -8.48 -7.96
N ALA A 113 -11.05 -8.76 -6.72
CA ALA A 113 -9.85 -9.53 -6.45
C ALA A 113 -9.93 -10.95 -7.04
N GLU A 114 -11.07 -11.63 -6.90
CA GLU A 114 -11.33 -12.94 -7.52
C GLU A 114 -11.23 -12.87 -9.06
N THR A 115 -11.80 -11.83 -9.66
CA THR A 115 -11.73 -11.60 -11.12
C THR A 115 -10.28 -11.37 -11.58
N LEU A 116 -9.50 -10.60 -10.84
CA LEU A 116 -8.10 -10.34 -11.15
C LEU A 116 -7.25 -11.60 -10.99
N ALA A 117 -7.46 -12.37 -9.93
CA ALA A 117 -6.80 -13.64 -9.68
C ALA A 117 -7.04 -14.63 -10.84
N ALA A 118 -8.31 -14.80 -11.25
CA ALA A 118 -8.69 -15.64 -12.39
C ALA A 118 -8.07 -15.20 -13.73
N ARG A 119 -7.68 -13.93 -13.84
CA ARG A 119 -7.00 -13.35 -15.02
C ARG A 119 -5.47 -13.40 -14.93
N GLY A 120 -4.91 -14.14 -13.97
CA GLY A 120 -3.48 -14.37 -13.82
C GLY A 120 -2.74 -13.31 -13.01
N ALA A 121 -3.44 -12.45 -12.28
CA ALA A 121 -2.82 -11.47 -11.38
C ALA A 121 -2.62 -12.01 -9.95
N GLU A 122 -2.97 -13.26 -9.67
CA GLU A 122 -2.86 -13.87 -8.34
C GLU A 122 -1.39 -14.01 -7.91
N VAL A 123 -1.08 -13.48 -6.72
CA VAL A 123 0.21 -13.67 -6.05
C VAL A 123 0.10 -14.76 -5.01
N LEU A 124 -0.84 -14.61 -4.07
CA LEU A 124 -1.19 -15.59 -3.05
C LEU A 124 -2.68 -15.87 -3.13
N PRO A 125 -3.11 -17.14 -3.03
CA PRO A 125 -4.53 -17.46 -2.99
C PRO A 125 -5.17 -16.93 -1.71
N ALA A 126 -6.51 -16.88 -1.72
CA ALA A 126 -7.29 -16.67 -0.51
C ALA A 126 -7.09 -17.85 0.46
N GLU A 127 -7.01 -17.55 1.75
CA GLU A 127 -6.89 -18.52 2.83
C GLU A 127 -7.96 -18.24 3.90
N GLN A 128 -8.13 -19.14 4.88
CA GLN A 128 -9.11 -18.92 5.94
C GLN A 128 -8.84 -17.59 6.67
N GLY A 129 -9.79 -16.65 6.55
CA GLY A 129 -9.72 -15.34 7.18
C GLY A 129 -8.89 -14.28 6.43
N ARG A 130 -8.23 -14.62 5.32
CA ARG A 130 -7.42 -13.70 4.51
C ARG A 130 -7.83 -13.76 3.03
N GLY A 131 -8.15 -12.61 2.43
CA GLY A 131 -8.42 -12.55 0.99
C GLY A 131 -7.16 -12.79 0.15
N PRO A 132 -7.30 -12.92 -1.17
CA PRO A 132 -6.16 -13.14 -2.04
C PRO A 132 -5.23 -11.92 -2.05
N VAL A 133 -3.96 -12.16 -2.35
CA VAL A 133 -3.02 -11.08 -2.70
C VAL A 133 -2.92 -11.05 -4.22
N VAL A 134 -3.19 -9.89 -4.82
CA VAL A 134 -3.17 -9.72 -6.28
C VAL A 134 -2.23 -8.58 -6.67
N CYS A 135 -1.50 -8.77 -7.76
CA CYS A 135 -0.68 -7.71 -8.36
C CYS A 135 -1.49 -6.90 -9.37
N HIS A 136 -0.91 -5.84 -9.92
CA HIS A 136 -1.57 -5.05 -10.94
C HIS A 136 -1.73 -5.87 -12.25
N PRO A 137 -2.91 -5.89 -12.90
CA PRO A 137 -3.20 -6.77 -14.04
C PRO A 137 -2.36 -6.52 -15.30
N ARG A 138 -1.75 -5.33 -15.43
CA ARG A 138 -0.76 -5.04 -16.49
C ARG A 138 0.66 -5.54 -16.18
N PHE A 139 0.90 -6.05 -14.98
CA PHE A 139 2.20 -6.57 -14.53
C PHE A 139 2.07 -7.96 -13.88
N PRO A 140 1.44 -8.96 -14.55
CA PRO A 140 1.32 -10.31 -13.99
C PRO A 140 2.69 -10.96 -13.74
N ALA A 141 3.73 -10.50 -14.45
CA ALA A 141 5.11 -10.94 -14.25
C ALA A 141 5.70 -10.53 -12.88
N ASP A 142 5.08 -9.60 -12.15
CA ASP A 142 5.51 -9.27 -10.78
C ASP A 142 5.12 -10.40 -9.81
N ALA A 143 4.09 -11.21 -10.10
CA ALA A 143 3.52 -12.16 -9.15
C ALA A 143 4.52 -13.18 -8.57
N PRO A 144 5.41 -13.82 -9.37
CA PRO A 144 6.42 -14.73 -8.83
C PRO A 144 7.39 -14.04 -7.86
N ALA A 145 7.86 -12.83 -8.19
CA ALA A 145 8.80 -12.09 -7.36
C ALA A 145 8.13 -11.61 -6.05
N ILE A 146 6.88 -11.15 -6.13
CA ILE A 146 6.12 -10.78 -4.93
C ILE A 146 5.91 -12.02 -4.04
N ARG A 147 5.56 -13.17 -4.64
CA ARG A 147 5.36 -14.43 -3.90
C ARG A 147 6.64 -14.85 -3.16
N GLU A 148 7.79 -14.83 -3.81
CA GLU A 148 9.08 -15.14 -3.20
C GLU A 148 9.39 -14.23 -1.99
N ILE A 149 9.09 -12.92 -2.12
CA ILE A 149 9.25 -11.96 -1.01
C ILE A 149 8.31 -12.32 0.17
N LEU A 150 7.05 -12.66 -0.11
CA LEU A 150 6.06 -12.97 0.91
C LEU A 150 6.30 -14.32 1.58
N GLU A 151 6.80 -15.32 0.86
CA GLU A 151 7.20 -16.62 1.42
C GLU A 151 8.31 -16.46 2.48
N ARG A 152 9.22 -15.49 2.30
CA ARG A 152 10.29 -15.17 3.27
C ARG A 152 9.81 -14.56 4.58
N LEU A 153 8.52 -14.21 4.70
CA LEU A 153 7.94 -13.77 5.97
C LEU A 153 7.65 -14.95 6.93
N ASP A 154 7.75 -16.19 6.44
CA ASP A 154 7.52 -17.44 7.18
C ASP A 154 6.18 -17.46 7.98
N GLY A 155 5.17 -16.73 7.51
CA GLY A 155 3.87 -16.60 8.18
C GLY A 155 3.90 -15.85 9.53
N THR A 156 5.04 -15.27 9.90
CA THR A 156 5.20 -14.54 11.18
C THR A 156 4.52 -13.16 11.19
N LEU A 157 4.27 -12.61 10.00
CA LEU A 157 3.66 -11.30 9.82
C LEU A 157 2.25 -11.43 9.24
N ASP A 158 1.24 -11.06 10.03
CA ASP A 158 -0.10 -10.79 9.50
C ASP A 158 -0.04 -9.55 8.60
N LEU A 159 -0.34 -9.70 7.32
CA LEU A 159 -0.29 -8.60 6.34
C LEU A 159 -1.34 -7.52 6.60
N ALA A 160 -2.41 -7.83 7.35
CA ALA A 160 -3.45 -6.86 7.70
C ALA A 160 -3.05 -5.93 8.86
N GLU A 161 -2.28 -6.45 9.82
CA GLU A 161 -1.89 -5.75 11.06
C GLU A 161 -1.16 -4.42 10.81
N PRO A 162 -0.21 -4.29 9.85
CA PRO A 162 0.43 -3.02 9.54
C PRO A 162 -0.55 -1.94 9.11
N PHE A 163 -1.61 -2.28 8.37
CA PHE A 163 -2.63 -1.32 7.96
C PHE A 163 -3.46 -0.83 9.15
N ALA A 164 -3.75 -1.70 10.12
CA ALA A 164 -4.41 -1.32 11.37
C ALA A 164 -3.56 -0.33 12.16
N ARG A 165 -2.25 -0.61 12.33
CA ARG A 165 -1.31 0.34 12.97
C ARG A 165 -1.28 1.70 12.29
N ILE A 166 -1.28 1.75 10.96
CA ILE A 166 -1.33 3.03 10.23
C ILE A 166 -2.61 3.79 10.57
N ARG A 167 -3.76 3.12 10.62
CA ARG A 167 -5.05 3.75 10.95
C ARG A 167 -5.07 4.31 12.37
N GLU A 168 -4.54 3.57 13.34
CA GLU A 168 -4.42 4.02 14.72
C GLU A 168 -3.50 5.24 14.82
N ALA A 169 -2.32 5.20 14.18
CA ALA A 169 -1.38 6.31 14.17
C ALA A 169 -1.97 7.57 13.52
N VAL A 170 -2.73 7.43 12.43
CA VAL A 170 -3.49 8.54 11.82
C VAL A 170 -4.50 9.11 12.82
N GLY A 171 -5.24 8.25 13.51
CA GLY A 171 -6.21 8.64 14.53
C GLY A 171 -5.56 9.48 15.65
N GLU A 172 -4.40 9.05 16.15
CA GLU A 172 -3.67 9.76 17.20
C GLU A 172 -3.06 11.08 16.74
N ALA A 173 -2.43 11.12 15.56
CA ALA A 173 -1.83 12.34 15.00
C ALA A 173 -2.86 13.48 14.88
N ARG A 174 -4.11 13.14 14.57
CA ARG A 174 -5.22 14.10 14.50
C ARG A 174 -5.64 14.63 15.85
N LYS A 175 -5.77 13.77 16.86
CA LYS A 175 -6.10 14.19 18.23
C LYS A 175 -5.08 15.21 18.73
N MET A 176 -3.80 14.99 18.45
CA MET A 176 -2.72 15.94 18.81
C MET A 176 -2.82 17.26 18.03
N GLY A 177 -3.11 17.21 16.73
CA GLY A 177 -3.30 18.42 15.90
C GLY A 177 -4.53 19.26 16.28
N VAL A 178 -5.62 18.63 16.74
CA VAL A 178 -6.80 19.35 17.25
C VAL A 178 -6.51 20.04 18.59
N THR A 179 -5.69 19.43 19.45
CA THR A 179 -5.30 20.03 20.74
C THR A 179 -4.38 21.24 20.56
N LEU A 180 -3.49 21.23 19.56
CA LEU A 180 -2.57 22.34 19.28
C LEU A 180 -3.26 23.58 18.69
N ASN A 181 -4.34 23.42 17.91
CA ASN A 181 -5.09 24.53 17.31
C ASN A 181 -6.13 25.17 18.25
N ARG A 182 -6.21 24.73 19.51
CA ARG A 182 -7.12 25.24 20.54
C ARG A 182 -6.41 25.94 21.71
N GLY A 183 -5.09 26.12 21.61
CA GLY A 183 -4.25 26.80 22.60
C GLY A 183 -3.93 28.24 22.21
#